data_AF-A0A8H7NIS7-F1
#
_entry.id   AF-A0A8H7NIS7-F1
#
_cell.length_a   1.000
_cell.length_b   1.000
_cell.length_c   1.000
_cell.angle_alpha   90.00
_cell.angle_beta   90.00
_cell.angle_gamma   90.00
#
_symmetry.space_group_name_H-M   'P 1'
#
loop_
_entity.id
_entity.type
_entity.pdbx_description
1 polymer ?
#
loop_
_entity_poly.entity_id
_entity_poly.type
_entity_poly.pdbx_seq_one_letter_code
_entity_poly.pdbx_strand_id
1 'polypeptide(L)'
;MTLLYNYLRATKLGESEVLLAIRALMRSMDLIPDANKPNTKLLKNEAHQETEEDDMELDDLERKIAISEHYLGDDSSVRSRGLTLAFAKLWRLPSSKTVKALRSTLQVGEILSLLHLLRVELVQGAWTSLYLDPTSFDSEGNEPPPDGVIALISDLLGRCLDAVGSGGWLLNDAMAGADNGDTGDFITALKLEVAAALEGVNEVVKLQGYVSESVRYGLAAQKSGVARQTWNTNKPITMHMEGRESRLMPLGLKVKALPTKEKVVSGGEVVQRSMRETGHLISQKVEAYSLEKLVI
;
A
#
# COMPACT_ATOMS: atom_id res chain seq x y z
N MET A 1 9.38 -4.52 27.62
CA MET A 1 9.18 -3.91 26.28
C MET A 1 8.21 -2.73 26.28
N THR A 2 7.21 -2.68 27.16
CA THR A 2 6.29 -1.54 27.34
C THR A 2 6.99 -0.20 27.63
N LEU A 3 8.04 -0.19 28.47
CA LEU A 3 8.85 1.02 28.73
C LEU A 3 9.56 1.52 27.46
N LEU A 4 10.14 0.61 26.66
CA LEU A 4 10.79 0.94 25.39
C LEU A 4 9.78 1.49 24.38
N TYR A 5 8.58 0.91 24.32
CA TYR A 5 7.48 1.42 23.50
C TYR A 5 7.07 2.85 23.91
N ASN A 6 6.92 3.10 25.21
CA ASN A 6 6.58 4.43 25.73
C ASN A 6 7.71 5.44 25.48
N TYR A 7 8.97 5.02 25.61
CA TYR A 7 10.13 5.82 25.26
C TYR A 7 10.12 6.16 23.75
N LEU A 8 9.98 5.14 22.88
CA LEU A 8 9.81 5.29 21.44
C LEU A 8 8.63 6.18 21.08
N ARG A 9 7.60 6.29 21.90
CA ARG A 9 6.46 7.18 21.65
C ARG A 9 6.74 8.62 22.07
N ALA A 10 7.32 8.82 23.25
CA ALA A 10 7.42 10.13 23.89
C ALA A 10 8.66 10.94 23.48
N THR A 11 9.78 10.30 23.11
CA THR A 11 11.05 11.01 22.90
C THR A 11 11.39 11.24 21.44
N LYS A 12 12.10 12.34 21.14
CA LYS A 12 12.73 12.54 19.83
C LYS A 12 14.05 11.77 19.84
N LEU A 13 14.17 10.79 18.96
CA LEU A 13 15.30 9.87 18.92
C LEU A 13 16.16 10.12 17.69
N GLY A 14 17.47 10.01 17.86
CA GLY A 14 18.44 10.01 16.77
C GLY A 14 18.49 8.69 16.00
N GLU A 15 19.26 8.66 14.92
CA GLU A 15 19.36 7.50 14.02
C GLU A 15 19.88 6.24 14.75
N SER A 16 20.93 6.38 15.55
CA SER A 16 21.53 5.26 16.30
C SER A 16 20.61 4.70 17.39
N GLU A 17 19.89 5.58 18.09
CA GLU A 17 18.99 5.19 19.18
C GLU A 17 17.78 4.42 18.65
N VAL A 18 17.20 4.86 17.52
CA VAL A 18 16.11 4.14 16.85
C VAL A 18 16.58 2.76 16.37
N LEU A 19 17.78 2.68 15.78
CA LEU A 19 18.34 1.40 15.31
C LEU A 19 18.63 0.43 16.45
N LEU A 20 19.14 0.91 17.59
CA LEU A 20 19.34 0.10 18.78
C LEU A 20 18.00 -0.38 19.37
N ALA A 21 16.96 0.45 19.33
CA ALA A 21 15.62 0.05 19.74
C ALA A 21 15.04 -1.03 18.80
N ILE A 22 15.21 -0.89 17.49
CA ILE A 22 14.83 -1.91 16.50
C ILE A 22 15.57 -3.22 16.77
N ARG A 23 16.89 -3.17 16.99
CA ARG A 23 17.70 -4.34 17.34
C ARG A 23 17.19 -5.05 18.59
N ALA A 24 16.89 -4.29 19.65
CA ALA A 24 16.37 -4.83 20.90
C ALA A 24 14.98 -5.46 20.71
N LEU A 25 14.11 -4.84 19.90
CA LEU A 25 12.80 -5.37 19.52
C LEU A 25 12.94 -6.67 18.73
N MET A 26 13.79 -6.70 17.70
CA MET A 26 14.03 -7.89 16.88
C MET A 26 14.60 -9.06 17.70
N ARG A 27 15.56 -8.79 18.60
CA ARG A 27 16.06 -9.81 19.53
C ARG A 27 14.99 -10.31 20.48
N SER A 28 14.13 -9.42 20.98
CA SER A 28 13.03 -9.83 21.86
C SER A 28 11.95 -10.67 21.17
N MET A 29 12.00 -10.76 19.83
CA MET A 29 11.11 -11.58 19.01
C MET A 29 11.86 -12.76 18.38
N ASP A 30 13.08 -13.04 18.82
CA ASP A 30 13.97 -14.09 18.29
C ASP A 30 14.20 -14.02 16.76
N LEU A 31 14.06 -12.83 16.17
CA LEU A 31 14.25 -12.57 14.73
C LEU A 31 15.74 -12.43 14.33
N ILE A 32 16.64 -12.36 15.32
CA ILE A 32 18.09 -12.31 15.11
C ILE A 32 18.67 -13.60 15.66
N PRO A 33 19.45 -14.37 14.87
CA PRO A 33 20.10 -15.57 15.38
C PRO A 33 21.10 -15.18 16.49
N ASP A 34 20.97 -15.83 17.66
CA ASP A 34 21.89 -15.65 18.77
C ASP A 34 23.31 -16.05 18.34
N ALA A 35 24.22 -15.09 18.32
CA ALA A 35 25.65 -15.36 18.11
C ALA A 35 26.28 -16.28 19.18
N ASN A 36 25.54 -16.62 20.24
CA ASN A 36 25.98 -17.44 21.37
C ASN A 36 25.43 -18.89 21.37
N LYS A 37 24.66 -19.31 20.37
CA LYS A 37 24.35 -20.74 20.19
C LYS A 37 25.25 -21.29 19.09
N PRO A 38 26.35 -22.01 19.42
CA PRO A 38 27.02 -22.80 18.39
C PRO A 38 26.00 -23.79 17.83
N ASN A 39 25.96 -23.93 16.52
CA ASN A 39 25.21 -24.97 15.82
C ASN A 39 25.78 -26.35 16.19
N THR A 40 25.52 -26.81 17.42
CA THR A 40 25.65 -28.21 17.79
C THR A 40 24.33 -28.90 17.49
N LYS A 41 24.06 -29.11 16.20
CA LYS A 41 23.22 -30.23 15.77
C LYS A 41 24.09 -31.11 14.86
N LEU A 42 24.82 -32.03 15.48
CA LEU A 42 24.42 -33.41 15.74
C LEU A 42 24.65 -34.27 14.49
N LEU A 43 25.93 -34.58 14.22
CA LEU A 43 26.29 -35.78 13.48
C LEU A 43 26.03 -36.99 14.39
N LYS A 44 24.84 -37.59 14.29
CA LYS A 44 24.65 -39.00 14.63
C LYS A 44 23.84 -39.65 13.52
N ASN A 45 24.54 -40.39 12.67
CA ASN A 45 23.97 -41.52 11.96
C ASN A 45 23.34 -42.45 13.00
N GLU A 46 22.08 -42.86 12.80
CA GLU A 46 21.64 -44.25 12.89
C GLU A 46 20.17 -44.38 12.42
N ALA A 47 19.80 -45.63 12.14
CA ALA A 47 18.80 -46.04 11.16
C ALA A 47 17.33 -45.90 11.58
N HIS A 48 16.46 -45.82 10.57
CA HIS A 48 14.99 -45.79 10.63
C HIS A 48 14.37 -46.66 11.72
N GLN A 49 13.51 -46.05 12.55
CA GLN A 49 12.34 -46.68 13.16
C GLN A 49 11.15 -45.72 13.07
N GLU A 50 10.30 -45.99 12.08
CA GLU A 50 9.05 -45.27 11.80
C GLU A 50 8.00 -45.57 12.89
N THR A 51 7.14 -44.57 13.16
CA THR A 51 5.76 -44.64 13.73
C THR A 51 5.52 -44.07 15.15
N GLU A 52 6.52 -43.70 15.95
CA GLU A 52 6.28 -43.00 17.25
C GLU A 52 6.90 -41.58 17.36
N GLU A 53 7.78 -41.19 16.43
CA GLU A 53 8.37 -39.84 16.40
C GLU A 53 7.42 -38.79 15.83
N ASP A 54 6.57 -39.15 14.87
CA ASP A 54 5.66 -38.20 14.20
C ASP A 54 4.58 -37.66 15.15
N ASP A 55 4.06 -38.46 16.09
CA ASP A 55 3.06 -38.01 17.08
C ASP A 55 3.69 -37.08 18.14
N MET A 56 4.94 -37.35 18.55
CA MET A 56 5.68 -36.43 19.43
C MET A 56 6.05 -35.14 18.71
N GLU A 57 6.41 -35.19 17.43
CA GLU A 57 6.70 -34.00 16.62
C GLU A 57 5.44 -33.16 16.38
N LEU A 58 4.28 -33.80 16.18
CA LEU A 58 2.99 -33.13 16.02
C LEU A 58 2.54 -32.45 17.32
N ASP A 59 2.67 -33.12 18.47
CA ASP A 59 2.42 -32.52 19.78
C ASP A 59 3.39 -31.36 20.08
N ASP A 60 4.65 -31.46 19.62
CA ASP A 60 5.65 -30.41 19.77
C ASP A 60 5.38 -29.24 18.81
N LEU A 61 4.83 -29.52 17.62
CA LEU A 61 4.38 -28.52 16.65
C LEU A 61 3.11 -27.83 17.12
N GLU A 62 2.14 -28.56 17.67
CA GLU A 62 0.91 -28.04 18.27
C GLU A 62 1.23 -27.22 19.52
N ARG A 63 2.19 -27.67 20.34
CA ARG A 63 2.72 -26.87 21.45
C ARG A 63 3.43 -25.61 20.96
N LYS A 64 4.22 -25.67 19.87
CA LYS A 64 4.84 -24.48 19.25
C LYS A 64 3.81 -23.52 18.66
N ILE A 65 2.75 -24.05 18.05
CA ILE A 65 1.63 -23.26 17.52
C ILE A 65 0.85 -22.63 18.68
N ALA A 66 0.52 -23.37 19.74
CA ALA A 66 -0.14 -22.85 20.93
C ALA A 66 0.73 -21.81 21.68
N ILE A 67 2.05 -21.99 21.69
CA ILE A 67 3.00 -20.99 22.17
C ILE A 67 2.96 -19.74 21.27
N SER A 68 2.95 -19.93 19.94
CA SER A 68 2.82 -18.83 18.97
C SER A 68 1.47 -18.09 19.07
N GLU A 69 0.40 -18.80 19.42
CA GLU A 69 -0.96 -18.30 19.61
C GLU A 69 -1.11 -17.56 20.94
N HIS A 70 -0.53 -18.10 22.02
CA HIS A 70 -0.41 -17.40 23.31
C HIS A 70 0.43 -16.11 23.19
N TYR A 71 1.39 -16.05 22.27
CA TYR A 71 2.15 -14.83 21.99
C TYR A 71 1.36 -13.76 21.24
N LEU A 72 0.25 -14.07 20.57
CA LEU A 72 -0.56 -13.10 19.81
C LEU A 72 -1.48 -12.21 20.68
N GLY A 73 -1.63 -12.51 21.98
CA GLY A 73 -2.73 -11.95 22.79
C GLY A 73 -2.57 -10.55 23.41
N ASP A 74 -1.37 -10.06 23.72
CA ASP A 74 -1.22 -8.70 24.29
C ASP A 74 0.23 -8.14 24.22
N ASP A 75 1.24 -8.96 24.53
CA ASP A 75 2.65 -8.52 24.54
C ASP A 75 3.35 -8.54 23.17
N SER A 76 2.91 -9.40 22.23
CA SER A 76 3.34 -9.27 20.82
C SER A 76 2.78 -8.00 20.19
N SER A 77 1.55 -7.61 20.53
CA SER A 77 0.95 -6.34 20.08
C SER A 77 1.81 -5.13 20.47
N VAL A 78 2.35 -5.08 21.70
CA VAL A 78 3.22 -3.96 22.11
C VAL A 78 4.57 -3.98 21.38
N ARG A 79 5.14 -5.17 21.14
CA ARG A 79 6.41 -5.33 20.40
C ARG A 79 6.25 -4.99 18.92
N SER A 80 5.23 -5.53 18.25
CA SER A 80 4.92 -5.24 16.85
C SER A 80 4.59 -3.76 16.66
N ARG A 81 3.71 -3.17 17.49
CA ARG A 81 3.43 -1.73 17.47
C ARG A 81 4.67 -0.88 17.73
N GLY A 82 5.56 -1.33 18.62
CA GLY A 82 6.84 -0.69 18.86
C GLY A 82 7.77 -0.73 17.66
N LEU A 83 7.80 -1.85 16.95
CA LEU A 83 8.55 -2.01 15.72
C LEU A 83 8.00 -1.13 14.59
N THR A 84 6.67 -1.13 14.37
CA THR A 84 6.01 -0.25 13.40
C THR A 84 6.29 1.23 13.70
N LEU A 85 6.22 1.63 14.98
CA LEU A 85 6.53 2.99 15.39
C LEU A 85 8.01 3.34 15.18
N ALA A 86 8.92 2.41 15.48
CA ALA A 86 10.35 2.60 15.26
C ALA A 86 10.67 2.73 13.76
N PHE A 87 10.03 1.95 12.90
CA PHE A 87 10.12 2.08 11.44
C PHE A 87 9.61 3.43 10.96
N ALA A 88 8.45 3.88 11.44
CA ALA A 88 7.92 5.20 11.10
C ALA A 88 8.85 6.34 11.52
N LYS A 89 9.54 6.20 12.65
CA LYS A 89 10.56 7.17 13.09
C LYS A 89 11.82 7.10 12.23
N LEU A 90 12.31 5.91 11.92
CA LEU A 90 13.49 5.72 11.07
C LEU A 90 13.26 6.28 9.66
N TRP A 91 12.05 6.08 9.11
CA TRP A 91 11.64 6.59 7.81
C TRP A 91 11.71 8.12 7.71
N ARG A 92 11.31 8.84 8.77
CA ARG A 92 11.36 10.30 8.84
C ARG A 92 12.77 10.89 8.94
N LEU A 93 13.77 10.09 9.29
CA LEU A 93 15.17 10.52 9.37
C LEU A 93 15.81 10.52 7.98
N PRO A 94 16.84 11.36 7.73
CA PRO A 94 17.46 11.46 6.40
C PRO A 94 18.20 10.18 6.01
N SER A 95 17.98 9.71 4.78
CA SER A 95 18.49 8.44 4.24
C SER A 95 20.01 8.28 4.38
N SER A 96 20.78 9.33 4.05
CA SER A 96 22.24 9.30 4.11
C SER A 96 22.79 9.09 5.53
N LYS A 97 22.12 9.61 6.56
CA LYS A 97 22.52 9.40 7.95
C LYS A 97 22.08 8.04 8.45
N THR A 98 20.88 7.59 8.09
CA THR A 98 20.39 6.27 8.52
C THR A 98 21.22 5.14 7.93
N VAL A 99 21.67 5.24 6.67
CA VAL A 99 22.55 4.22 6.06
C VAL A 99 23.91 4.17 6.77
N LYS A 100 24.50 5.32 7.09
CA LYS A 100 25.76 5.38 7.87
C LYS A 100 25.57 4.79 9.26
N ALA A 101 24.47 5.14 9.93
CA ALA A 101 24.13 4.62 11.25
C ALA A 101 23.95 3.10 11.21
N LEU A 102 23.17 2.57 10.25
CA LEU A 102 22.96 1.14 10.02
C LEU A 102 24.28 0.36 9.94
N ARG A 103 25.22 0.82 9.10
CA ARG A 103 26.55 0.21 8.96
C ARG A 103 27.39 0.24 10.23
N SER A 104 27.19 1.24 11.08
CA SER A 104 27.96 1.40 12.32
C SER A 104 27.36 0.67 13.53
N THR A 105 26.03 0.44 13.54
CA THR A 105 25.32 -0.07 14.72
C THR A 105 24.90 -1.53 14.61
N LEU A 106 24.69 -2.03 13.38
CA LEU A 106 24.20 -3.39 13.11
C LEU A 106 25.24 -4.19 12.33
N GLN A 107 25.31 -5.49 12.61
CA GLN A 107 26.07 -6.42 11.78
C GLN A 107 25.31 -6.75 10.49
N VAL A 108 26.02 -7.21 9.45
CA VAL A 108 25.42 -7.55 8.16
C VAL A 108 24.30 -8.58 8.31
N GLY A 109 24.49 -9.62 9.13
CA GLY A 109 23.44 -10.60 9.43
C GLY A 109 22.18 -9.99 10.07
N GLU A 110 22.34 -9.02 10.95
CA GLU A 110 21.21 -8.31 11.59
C GLU A 110 20.45 -7.42 10.58
N ILE A 111 21.17 -6.84 9.61
CA ILE A 111 20.57 -6.08 8.51
C ILE A 111 19.80 -7.02 7.56
N LEU A 112 20.30 -8.22 7.29
CA LEU A 112 19.60 -9.23 6.50
C LEU A 112 18.33 -9.75 7.19
N SER A 113 18.37 -9.95 8.52
CA SER A 113 17.17 -10.24 9.31
C SER A 113 16.13 -9.13 9.22
N LEU A 114 16.58 -7.85 9.26
CA LEU A 114 15.69 -6.70 9.09
C LEU A 114 15.09 -6.65 7.68
N LEU A 115 15.87 -7.01 6.66
CA LEU A 115 15.42 -7.11 5.27
C LEU A 115 14.35 -8.20 5.12
N HIS A 116 14.52 -9.37 5.73
CA HIS A 116 13.51 -10.43 5.76
C HIS A 116 12.22 -9.98 6.45
N LEU A 117 12.33 -9.30 7.59
CA LEU A 117 11.17 -8.76 8.30
C LEU A 117 10.37 -7.79 7.42
N LEU A 118 11.05 -6.89 6.71
CA LEU A 118 10.40 -5.96 5.78
C LEU A 118 9.76 -6.66 4.57
N ARG A 119 10.31 -7.79 4.10
CA ARG A 119 9.67 -8.63 3.07
C ARG A 119 8.38 -9.28 3.58
N VAL A 120 8.39 -9.80 4.81
CA VAL A 120 7.18 -10.36 5.44
C VAL A 120 6.09 -9.30 5.54
N GLU A 121 6.43 -8.08 5.97
CA GLU A 121 5.49 -6.95 6.02
C GLU A 121 4.97 -6.56 4.62
N LEU A 122 5.78 -6.66 3.57
CA LEU A 122 5.35 -6.41 2.19
C LEU A 122 4.29 -7.43 1.73
N VAL A 123 4.51 -8.72 2.02
CA VAL A 123 3.60 -9.81 1.66
C VAL A 123 2.33 -9.77 2.51
N GLN A 124 2.45 -9.55 3.83
CA GLN A 124 1.32 -9.40 4.74
C GLN A 124 0.46 -8.18 4.39
N GLY A 125 1.09 -7.10 3.91
CA GLY A 125 0.38 -5.94 3.36
C GLY A 125 -0.37 -6.22 2.05
N ALA A 126 -0.39 -7.46 1.57
CA ALA A 126 -1.05 -7.92 0.35
C ALA A 126 -0.64 -7.17 -0.92
N TRP A 127 0.53 -6.51 -0.92
CA TRP A 127 1.05 -5.75 -2.07
C TRP A 127 1.50 -6.64 -3.23
N THR A 128 1.79 -7.92 -2.93
CA THR A 128 2.21 -8.93 -3.91
C THR A 128 1.12 -9.96 -4.20
N SER A 129 0.00 -9.88 -3.49
CA SER A 129 -1.10 -10.86 -3.60
C SER A 129 -2.01 -10.52 -4.78
N LEU A 130 -2.60 -11.55 -5.38
CA LEU A 130 -3.58 -11.37 -6.43
C LEU A 130 -4.91 -10.92 -5.83
N TYR A 131 -5.60 -9.99 -6.51
CA TYR A 131 -6.95 -9.56 -6.13
C TYR A 131 -8.02 -10.65 -6.28
N LEU A 132 -7.77 -11.62 -7.14
CA LEU A 132 -8.65 -12.76 -7.42
C LEU A 132 -7.81 -14.02 -7.31
N ASP A 133 -7.52 -14.46 -6.09
CA ASP A 133 -6.87 -15.73 -5.84
C ASP A 133 -7.93 -16.80 -5.49
N PRO A 134 -8.21 -17.77 -6.37
CA PRO A 134 -9.18 -18.83 -6.08
C PRO A 134 -8.69 -19.81 -5.00
N THR A 135 -7.43 -19.71 -4.58
CA THR A 135 -6.81 -20.58 -3.57
C THR A 135 -6.60 -19.88 -2.22
N SER A 136 -6.74 -18.56 -2.15
CA SER A 136 -6.69 -17.85 -0.88
C SER A 136 -8.00 -18.07 -0.14
N PHE A 137 -7.95 -18.75 1.00
CA PHE A 137 -9.05 -18.67 1.96
C PHE A 137 -9.18 -17.20 2.36
N ASP A 138 -10.27 -16.56 1.97
CA ASP A 138 -10.60 -15.18 2.34
C ASP A 138 -10.42 -15.05 3.86
N SER A 139 -9.30 -14.48 4.29
CA SER A 139 -9.16 -14.00 5.66
C SER A 139 -10.04 -12.76 5.76
N GLU A 140 -11.31 -12.98 6.06
CA GLU A 140 -12.26 -11.95 6.47
C GLU A 140 -11.62 -11.16 7.63
N GLY A 141 -11.04 -10.00 7.32
CA GLY A 141 -10.32 -9.19 8.30
C GLY A 141 -9.08 -8.48 7.80
N ASN A 142 -8.68 -8.62 6.53
CA ASN A 142 -7.57 -7.84 6.00
C ASN A 142 -8.01 -6.38 5.77
N GLU A 143 -7.99 -5.59 6.86
CA GLU A 143 -8.14 -4.14 6.79
C GLU A 143 -7.10 -3.60 5.81
N PRO A 144 -7.48 -2.74 4.84
CA PRO A 144 -6.52 -2.22 3.88
C PRO A 144 -5.36 -1.57 4.65
N PRO A 145 -4.10 -1.88 4.28
CA PRO A 145 -2.95 -1.34 4.99
C PRO A 145 -3.04 0.20 4.98
N PRO A 146 -2.67 0.87 6.09
CA PRO A 146 -2.73 2.32 6.17
C PRO A 146 -1.99 3.01 5.00
N ASP A 147 -2.54 4.12 4.52
CA ASP A 147 -1.94 4.92 3.45
C ASP A 147 -0.47 5.26 3.75
N GLY A 148 0.43 4.91 2.83
CA GLY A 148 1.86 5.23 2.91
C GLY A 148 2.76 4.17 3.53
N VAL A 149 2.23 3.03 4.00
CA VAL A 149 3.06 1.91 4.50
C VAL A 149 4.00 1.39 3.41
N ILE A 150 3.55 1.29 2.16
CA ILE A 150 4.40 0.87 1.03
C ILE A 150 5.57 1.82 0.76
N ALA A 151 5.39 3.13 0.95
CA ALA A 151 6.45 4.12 0.81
C ALA A 151 7.49 4.00 1.95
N LEU A 152 7.03 3.65 3.15
CA LEU A 152 7.90 3.39 4.29
C LEU A 152 8.70 2.09 4.08
N ILE A 153 8.05 0.99 3.69
CA ILE A 153 8.71 -0.29 3.47
C ILE A 153 9.73 -0.18 2.34
N SER A 154 9.36 0.41 1.20
CA SER A 154 10.28 0.57 0.06
C SER A 154 11.52 1.40 0.39
N ASP A 155 11.35 2.51 1.11
CA ASP A 155 12.49 3.36 1.52
C ASP A 155 13.38 2.66 2.56
N LEU A 156 12.81 1.95 3.53
CA LEU A 156 13.60 1.18 4.50
C LEU A 156 14.32 -0.02 3.86
N LEU A 157 13.67 -0.74 2.94
CA LEU A 157 14.30 -1.80 2.15
C LEU A 157 15.50 -1.25 1.36
N GLY A 158 15.32 -0.12 0.67
CA GLY A 158 16.40 0.56 -0.06
C GLY A 158 17.56 0.95 0.85
N ARG A 159 17.27 1.55 2.01
CA ARG A 159 18.29 1.92 3.01
C ARG A 159 19.04 0.70 3.57
N CYS A 160 18.36 -0.44 3.76
CA CYS A 160 19.00 -1.69 4.19
C CYS A 160 19.90 -2.26 3.10
N LEU A 161 19.44 -2.30 1.84
CA LEU A 161 20.23 -2.73 0.69
C LEU A 161 21.50 -1.86 0.51
N ASP A 162 21.34 -0.54 0.60
CA ASP A 162 22.46 0.41 0.56
C ASP A 162 23.42 0.15 1.72
N ALA A 163 22.92 -0.08 2.94
CA ALA A 163 23.75 -0.34 4.11
C ALA A 163 24.60 -1.60 3.96
N VAL A 164 24.05 -2.70 3.44
CA VAL A 164 24.81 -3.93 3.13
C VAL A 164 25.90 -3.64 2.10
N GLY A 165 25.54 -2.95 1.01
CA GLY A 165 26.46 -2.62 -0.09
C GLY A 165 27.04 -3.86 -0.79
N SER A 166 27.81 -3.67 -1.86
CA SER A 166 28.38 -4.79 -2.63
C SER A 166 29.32 -5.69 -1.81
N GLY A 167 30.07 -5.10 -0.87
CA GLY A 167 30.98 -5.85 0.00
C GLY A 167 30.28 -6.78 0.99
N GLY A 168 29.10 -6.39 1.50
CA GLY A 168 28.35 -7.22 2.45
C GLY A 168 27.79 -8.48 1.80
N TRP A 169 27.33 -8.40 0.55
CA TRP A 169 26.82 -9.55 -0.20
C TRP A 169 27.93 -10.54 -0.56
N LEU A 170 29.07 -10.06 -1.08
CA LEU A 170 30.18 -10.94 -1.51
C LEU A 170 30.92 -11.61 -0.35
N LEU A 171 31.13 -10.88 0.75
CA LEU A 171 31.88 -11.41 1.90
C LEU A 171 31.02 -12.36 2.76
N ASN A 172 29.71 -12.12 2.86
CA ASN A 172 28.81 -13.00 3.59
C ASN A 172 28.68 -14.37 2.89
N ASP A 173 28.61 -14.36 1.55
CA ASP A 173 28.56 -15.57 0.73
C ASP A 173 29.88 -16.38 0.84
N ALA A 174 31.03 -15.70 0.84
CA ALA A 174 32.34 -16.34 1.00
C ALA A 174 32.59 -16.92 2.41
N MET A 175 31.95 -16.35 3.44
CA MET A 175 32.10 -16.79 4.83
C MET A 175 31.09 -17.89 5.24
N ALA A 176 29.98 -18.05 4.51
CA ALA A 176 28.93 -19.03 4.81
C ALA A 176 29.21 -20.45 4.26
N GLY A 177 30.30 -20.64 3.51
CA GLY A 177 30.66 -21.93 2.92
C GLY A 177 29.96 -22.19 1.58
N ALA A 178 30.64 -22.94 0.70
CA ALA A 178 30.40 -23.06 -0.73
C ALA A 178 29.10 -23.79 -1.17
N ASP A 179 28.08 -23.88 -0.31
CA ASP A 179 26.85 -24.66 -0.56
C ASP A 179 25.59 -23.82 -0.79
N ASN A 180 25.67 -22.48 -0.71
CA ASN A 180 24.47 -21.63 -0.72
C ASN A 180 24.31 -20.82 -2.03
N GLY A 181 23.57 -21.37 -2.99
CA GLY A 181 22.85 -20.57 -4.01
C GLY A 181 21.82 -19.59 -3.42
N ASP A 182 21.59 -19.69 -2.11
CA ASP A 182 20.56 -19.04 -1.31
C ASP A 182 20.60 -17.50 -1.33
N THR A 183 21.80 -16.89 -1.40
CA THR A 183 21.91 -15.41 -1.50
C THR A 183 21.41 -14.90 -2.85
N GLY A 184 21.72 -15.61 -3.94
CA GLY A 184 21.27 -15.28 -5.28
C GLY A 184 19.76 -15.50 -5.42
N ASP A 185 19.27 -16.62 -4.90
CA ASP A 185 17.85 -16.95 -4.87
C ASP A 185 17.06 -15.94 -4.04
N PHE A 186 17.60 -15.50 -2.90
CA PHE A 186 17.01 -14.42 -2.10
C PHE A 186 16.87 -13.11 -2.88
N ILE A 187 17.92 -12.65 -3.58
CA ILE A 187 17.88 -11.39 -4.34
C ILE A 187 16.91 -11.50 -5.52
N THR A 188 16.89 -12.65 -6.20
CA THR A 188 15.96 -12.88 -7.31
C THR A 188 14.50 -12.91 -6.82
N ALA A 189 14.22 -13.57 -5.70
CA ALA A 189 12.89 -13.54 -5.06
C ALA A 189 12.48 -12.11 -4.67
N LEU A 190 13.35 -11.35 -4.00
CA LEU A 190 13.10 -9.95 -3.64
C LEU A 190 12.82 -9.09 -4.88
N LYS A 191 13.57 -9.31 -5.98
CA LYS A 191 13.34 -8.61 -7.24
C LYS A 191 11.96 -8.91 -7.82
N LEU A 192 11.53 -10.17 -7.79
CA LEU A 192 10.21 -10.58 -8.29
C LEU A 192 9.09 -9.97 -7.43
N GLU A 193 9.22 -9.98 -6.11
CA GLU A 193 8.26 -9.36 -5.18
C GLU A 193 8.13 -7.85 -5.41
N VAL A 194 9.26 -7.15 -5.53
CA VAL A 194 9.26 -5.70 -5.79
C VAL A 194 8.68 -5.38 -7.17
N ALA A 195 8.94 -6.22 -8.18
CA ALA A 195 8.36 -6.06 -9.51
C ALA A 195 6.83 -6.22 -9.49
N ALA A 196 6.32 -7.23 -8.79
CA ALA A 196 4.88 -7.44 -8.61
C ALA A 196 4.22 -6.26 -7.89
N ALA A 197 4.82 -5.79 -6.78
CA ALA A 197 4.32 -4.63 -6.05
C ALA A 197 4.32 -3.35 -6.91
N LEU A 198 5.37 -3.13 -7.72
CA LEU A 198 5.47 -1.99 -8.62
C LEU A 198 4.41 -2.02 -9.72
N GLU A 199 4.15 -3.18 -10.31
CA GLU A 199 3.10 -3.38 -11.31
C GLU A 199 1.72 -3.06 -10.72
N GLY A 200 1.43 -3.56 -9.51
CA GLY A 200 0.21 -3.24 -8.77
C GLY A 200 0.04 -1.74 -8.54
N VAL A 201 1.07 -1.05 -8.06
CA VAL A 201 1.04 0.41 -7.83
C VAL A 201 0.81 1.17 -9.14
N ASN A 202 1.46 0.76 -10.23
CA ASN A 202 1.27 1.41 -11.54
C ASN A 202 -0.16 1.25 -12.06
N GLU A 203 -0.75 0.06 -11.94
CA GLU A 203 -2.14 -0.16 -12.35
C GLU A 203 -3.12 0.62 -11.46
N VAL A 204 -2.85 0.73 -10.14
CA VAL A 204 -3.65 1.57 -9.23
C VAL A 204 -3.65 3.03 -9.66
N VAL A 205 -2.50 3.61 -10.01
CA VAL A 205 -2.42 5.01 -10.47
C VAL A 205 -3.20 5.23 -11.76
N LYS A 206 -3.11 4.27 -12.69
CA LYS A 206 -3.84 4.30 -13.96
C LYS A 206 -5.36 4.19 -13.76
N LEU A 207 -5.80 3.23 -12.94
CA LEU A 207 -7.22 3.06 -12.58
C LEU A 207 -7.75 4.26 -11.80
N GLN A 208 -6.97 4.82 -10.88
CA GLN A 208 -7.31 6.07 -10.19
C GLN A 208 -7.56 7.19 -11.20
N GLY A 209 -6.74 7.31 -12.25
CA GLY A 209 -6.96 8.26 -13.34
C GLY A 209 -8.32 8.07 -14.03
N TYR A 210 -8.64 6.84 -14.44
CA TYR A 210 -9.90 6.55 -15.14
C TYR A 210 -11.14 6.70 -14.24
N VAL A 211 -11.06 6.18 -13.01
CA VAL A 211 -12.17 6.21 -12.06
C VAL A 211 -12.40 7.63 -11.55
N SER A 212 -11.34 8.39 -11.24
CA SER A 212 -11.50 9.76 -10.75
C SER A 212 -12.13 10.70 -11.79
N GLU A 213 -11.74 10.58 -13.06
CA GLU A 213 -12.31 11.41 -14.12
C GLU A 213 -13.75 10.99 -14.47
N SER A 214 -14.05 9.68 -14.47
CA SER A 214 -15.41 9.20 -14.69
C SER A 214 -16.37 9.61 -13.55
N VAL A 215 -15.91 9.55 -12.29
CA VAL A 215 -16.66 10.06 -11.13
C VAL A 215 -16.84 11.58 -11.22
N ARG A 216 -15.80 12.33 -11.59
CA ARG A 216 -15.88 13.79 -11.79
C ARG A 216 -16.90 14.15 -12.86
N TYR A 217 -16.89 13.44 -14.00
CA TYR A 217 -17.89 13.60 -15.04
C TYR A 217 -19.29 13.28 -14.54
N GLY A 218 -19.49 12.15 -13.84
CA GLY A 218 -20.78 11.77 -13.28
C GLY A 218 -21.36 12.83 -12.33
N LEU A 219 -20.52 13.37 -11.43
CA LEU A 219 -20.91 14.46 -10.52
C LEU A 219 -21.26 15.75 -11.28
N ALA A 220 -20.48 16.10 -12.31
CA ALA A 220 -20.75 17.28 -13.13
C ALA A 220 -22.04 17.12 -13.96
N ALA A 221 -22.28 15.93 -14.52
CA ALA A 221 -23.47 15.60 -15.29
C ALA A 221 -24.73 15.70 -14.41
N GLN A 222 -24.68 15.15 -13.19
CA GLN A 222 -25.75 15.24 -12.20
C GLN A 222 -26.06 16.71 -11.83
N LYS A 223 -25.03 17.53 -11.63
CA LYS A 223 -25.19 18.97 -11.31
C LYS A 223 -25.72 19.80 -12.47
N SER A 224 -25.41 19.45 -13.71
CA SER A 224 -25.80 20.23 -14.89
C SER A 224 -27.29 20.21 -15.22
N GLY A 225 -28.08 19.40 -14.50
CA GLY A 225 -29.54 19.39 -14.65
C GLY A 225 -30.04 18.51 -15.80
N VAL A 226 -29.18 17.78 -16.51
CA VAL A 226 -29.61 16.73 -17.46
C VAL A 226 -30.52 15.69 -16.77
N ALA A 227 -30.32 15.47 -15.47
CA ALA A 227 -31.16 14.60 -14.63
C ALA A 227 -32.30 15.31 -13.88
N ARG A 228 -32.40 16.65 -13.95
CA ARG A 228 -33.41 17.45 -13.23
C ARG A 228 -34.20 18.31 -14.21
N GLN A 229 -34.90 17.68 -15.15
CA GLN A 229 -36.09 18.33 -15.70
C GLN A 229 -37.17 18.32 -14.62
N THR A 230 -37.22 19.38 -13.82
CA THR A 230 -38.37 19.63 -12.94
C THR A 230 -39.60 19.80 -13.82
N TRP A 231 -40.57 18.89 -13.67
CA TRP A 231 -41.85 18.88 -14.36
C TRP A 231 -42.52 20.24 -14.17
N ASN A 232 -42.51 21.07 -15.20
CA ASN A 232 -43.12 22.39 -15.17
C ASN A 232 -44.11 22.44 -16.32
N THR A 233 -45.39 22.54 -16.00
CA THR A 233 -46.52 22.31 -16.91
C THR A 233 -46.52 23.24 -18.13
N ASN A 234 -45.79 24.36 -18.08
CA ASN A 234 -45.77 25.39 -19.14
C ASN A 234 -44.45 25.47 -19.93
N LYS A 235 -43.54 24.49 -19.84
CA LYS A 235 -42.26 24.52 -20.59
C LYS A 235 -42.11 23.29 -21.49
N PRO A 236 -41.59 23.45 -22.73
CA PRO A 236 -41.28 22.32 -23.60
C PRO A 236 -40.32 21.35 -22.90
N ILE A 237 -40.66 20.07 -22.96
CA ILE A 237 -39.86 18.97 -22.43
C ILE A 237 -39.01 18.43 -23.58
N THR A 238 -37.68 18.57 -23.47
CA THR A 238 -36.75 17.95 -24.44
C THR A 238 -36.80 16.43 -24.26
N MET A 239 -37.25 15.72 -25.29
CA MET A 239 -37.31 14.26 -25.29
C MET A 239 -35.94 13.71 -25.66
N HIS A 240 -35.28 13.04 -24.72
CA HIS A 240 -34.06 12.28 -25.03
C HIS A 240 -34.44 10.90 -25.57
N MET A 241 -34.08 10.63 -26.83
CA MET A 241 -34.25 9.31 -27.42
C MET A 241 -33.09 8.42 -26.92
N GLU A 242 -33.41 7.43 -26.09
CA GLU A 242 -32.41 6.48 -25.58
C GLU A 242 -31.93 5.57 -26.72
N GLY A 243 -30.77 5.89 -27.29
CA GLY A 243 -30.06 5.03 -28.23
C GLY A 243 -29.03 4.15 -27.53
N ARG A 244 -28.43 3.19 -28.24
CA ARG A 244 -27.29 2.40 -27.72
C ARG A 244 -26.11 3.29 -27.28
N GLU A 245 -25.91 4.40 -28.01
CA GLU A 245 -24.90 5.42 -27.74
C GLU A 245 -25.11 6.17 -26.42
N SER A 246 -26.35 6.27 -25.90
CA SER A 246 -26.63 6.99 -24.64
C SER A 246 -26.21 6.21 -23.39
N ARG A 247 -25.86 4.92 -23.55
CA ARG A 247 -25.32 4.06 -22.48
C ARG A 247 -23.79 4.06 -22.43
N LEU A 248 -23.14 4.73 -23.39
CA LEU A 248 -21.69 4.84 -23.45
C LEU A 248 -21.21 6.16 -22.83
N MET A 249 -19.99 6.15 -22.30
CA MET A 249 -19.36 7.36 -21.81
C MET A 249 -18.93 8.24 -22.99
N PRO A 250 -19.22 9.55 -22.98
CA PRO A 250 -18.85 10.42 -24.09
C PRO A 250 -17.32 10.63 -24.13
N LEU A 251 -16.74 10.57 -25.33
CA LEU A 251 -15.28 10.65 -25.52
C LEU A 251 -14.63 11.92 -24.93
N GLY A 252 -15.35 13.04 -24.90
CA GLY A 252 -14.82 14.32 -24.41
C GLY A 252 -14.98 14.55 -22.91
N LEU A 253 -15.80 13.76 -22.21
CA LEU A 253 -16.14 13.94 -20.78
C LEU A 253 -16.52 15.40 -20.42
N LYS A 254 -17.09 16.14 -21.38
CA LYS A 254 -17.54 17.51 -21.18
C LYS A 254 -19.03 17.53 -20.96
N VAL A 255 -19.43 18.20 -19.90
CA VAL A 255 -20.84 18.44 -19.59
C VAL A 255 -21.22 19.82 -20.10
N LYS A 256 -22.30 19.89 -20.90
CA LYS A 256 -22.89 21.16 -21.34
C LYS A 256 -23.55 21.84 -20.13
N ALA A 257 -22.82 22.68 -19.42
CA ALA A 257 -23.36 23.44 -18.30
C ALA A 257 -24.37 24.50 -18.78
N LEU A 258 -25.40 24.80 -17.99
CA LEU A 258 -26.28 25.94 -18.22
C LEU A 258 -25.47 27.26 -18.17
N PRO A 259 -25.85 28.30 -18.94
CA PRO A 259 -25.20 29.61 -18.82
C PRO A 259 -25.26 30.12 -17.38
N THR A 260 -24.13 30.60 -16.85
CA THR A 260 -24.06 31.26 -15.54
C THR A 260 -24.94 32.53 -15.51
N LYS A 261 -25.43 32.90 -14.32
CA LYS A 261 -26.21 34.15 -14.16
C LYS A 261 -25.35 35.41 -14.30
N GLU A 262 -24.04 35.28 -14.14
CA GLU A 262 -23.09 36.37 -14.16
C GLU A 262 -22.21 36.31 -15.41
N LYS A 263 -21.80 37.49 -15.90
CA LYS A 263 -20.80 37.67 -16.94
C LYS A 263 -19.71 38.62 -16.48
N VAL A 264 -18.51 38.40 -17.00
CA VAL A 264 -17.38 39.32 -16.83
C VAL A 264 -17.37 40.28 -18.03
N VAL A 265 -17.35 41.58 -17.76
CA VAL A 265 -17.35 42.65 -18.76
C VAL A 265 -15.92 43.21 -18.91
N SER A 266 -15.69 44.04 -19.93
CA SER A 266 -14.44 44.78 -20.11
C SER A 266 -14.06 45.51 -18.81
N GLY A 267 -12.82 45.35 -18.35
CA GLY A 267 -12.36 45.87 -17.06
C GLY A 267 -12.47 44.88 -15.88
N GLY A 268 -12.97 43.67 -16.10
CA GLY A 268 -13.02 42.62 -15.07
C GLY A 268 -14.21 42.70 -14.12
N GLU A 269 -15.14 43.62 -14.36
CA GLU A 269 -16.37 43.77 -13.58
C GLU A 269 -17.32 42.59 -13.82
N VAL A 270 -17.92 42.07 -12.75
CA VAL A 270 -18.90 40.97 -12.79
C VAL A 270 -20.32 41.55 -12.73
N VAL A 271 -21.07 41.38 -13.82
CA VAL A 271 -22.44 41.91 -13.98
C VAL A 271 -23.42 40.77 -14.21
N GLN A 272 -24.67 40.94 -13.77
CA GLN A 272 -25.72 39.96 -14.07
C GLN A 272 -26.06 39.94 -15.57
N ARG A 273 -26.21 38.72 -16.12
CA ARG A 273 -26.64 38.51 -17.50
C ARG A 273 -28.10 38.88 -17.68
N SER A 274 -28.39 39.53 -18.80
CA SER A 274 -29.78 39.79 -19.22
C SER A 274 -30.48 38.48 -19.61
N MET A 275 -31.80 38.44 -19.44
CA MET A 275 -32.64 37.33 -19.90
C MET A 275 -32.52 37.10 -21.41
N ARG A 276 -32.38 38.18 -22.21
CA ARG A 276 -32.18 38.08 -23.66
C ARG A 276 -30.85 37.39 -24.02
N GLU A 277 -29.78 37.77 -23.34
CA GLU A 277 -28.45 37.19 -23.53
C GLU A 277 -28.41 35.73 -23.08
N THR A 278 -29.06 35.42 -21.96
CA THR A 278 -29.21 34.06 -21.46
C THR A 278 -29.97 33.19 -22.45
N GLY A 279 -31.08 33.69 -23.02
CA GLY A 279 -31.84 33.01 -24.06
C GLY A 279 -31.03 32.75 -25.33
N HIS A 280 -30.21 33.72 -25.77
CA HIS A 280 -29.33 33.56 -26.92
C HIS A 280 -28.26 32.48 -26.70
N LEU A 281 -27.65 32.42 -25.50
CA LEU A 281 -26.69 31.37 -25.16
C LEU A 281 -27.33 29.98 -25.03
N ILE A 282 -28.60 29.91 -24.62
CA ILE A 282 -29.36 28.66 -24.61
C ILE A 282 -29.67 28.24 -26.05
N SER A 283 -30.11 29.14 -26.92
CA SER A 283 -30.44 28.81 -28.31
C SER A 283 -29.24 28.30 -29.10
N GLN A 284 -28.04 28.84 -28.83
CA GLN A 284 -26.79 28.35 -29.44
C GLN A 284 -26.41 26.92 -29.01
N LYS A 285 -26.93 26.43 -27.88
CA LYS A 285 -26.63 25.09 -27.35
C LYS A 285 -27.59 24.00 -27.86
N VAL A 286 -28.66 24.39 -28.55
CA VAL A 286 -29.60 23.46 -29.17
C VAL A 286 -28.94 22.82 -30.38
N GLU A 287 -29.13 21.51 -30.54
CA GLU A 287 -28.57 20.73 -31.65
C GLU A 287 -29.38 20.95 -32.93
N ALA A 288 -28.83 20.55 -34.08
CA ALA A 288 -29.47 20.73 -35.38
C ALA A 288 -30.88 20.09 -35.47
N TYR A 289 -31.13 19.06 -34.67
CA TYR A 289 -32.42 18.42 -34.51
C TYR A 289 -32.71 18.20 -33.03
N SER A 290 -33.92 18.54 -32.59
CA SER A 290 -34.39 18.25 -31.24
C SER A 290 -35.90 17.99 -31.25
N LEU A 291 -36.36 17.11 -30.35
CA LEU A 291 -37.78 16.82 -30.17
C LEU A 291 -38.25 17.48 -28.87
N GLU A 292 -39.10 18.49 -29.00
CA GLU A 292 -39.69 19.21 -27.87
C GLU A 292 -41.17 18.86 -27.74
N LYS A 293 -41.55 18.26 -26.61
CA LYS A 293 -42.97 18.00 -26.30
C LYS A 293 -43.55 19.17 -25.53
N LEU A 294 -44.57 19.80 -26.08
CA LEU A 294 -45.40 20.77 -25.38
C LEU A 294 -46.50 20.03 -24.61
N VAL A 295 -46.61 20.29 -23.31
CA VAL A 295 -47.76 19.87 -22.51
C VAL A 295 -48.75 21.04 -22.54
N ILE A 296 -49.96 20.78 -23.02
CA ILE A 296 -51.07 21.73 -23.09
C ILE A 296 -52.03 21.43 -21.95
#